data_AF-A0A371PBU9-F1
#
_entry.id   AF-A0A371PBU9-F1
#
_cell.length_a   1.000
_cell.length_b   1.000
_cell.length_c   1.000
_cell.angle_alpha   90.00
_cell.angle_beta   90.00
_cell.angle_gamma   90.00
#
_symmetry.space_group_name_H-M   'P 1'
#
loop_
_entity.id
_entity.type
_entity.pdbx_description
1 polymer ?
#
loop_
_entity_poly.entity_id
_entity_poly.type
_entity_poly.pdbx_seq_one_letter_code
_entity_poly.pdbx_strand_id
1 'polypeptide(L)'
;MRSSILSRSVVALATVAISSAALAATPANAASAGVTRDQVLTAANGVRTAQANETTSFSPATARALRAIVIAGCDVSSDDDEYAYISYNDIGIQVTPAGDDAQGLVVTAQIQRPFTNGGPFGNSQYCTIAAFASTNASYKLSGTATFTGQSFTEGGPEDGTKITLQSAPLSGDVFVSAPFNYDNPVLDTVDEDSVRASAAGNATKTTKVTTSRKVKDKKTTSEKKAAKTKYDKRIKAAKKSYAKALDKAGSSKSKKAAAKKAYKAKRASAKAKFKYGIAGYKIVKKSSNVSDVQPFSVTTAPVFSNSSNLPNFPLS
;
A
#
# COMPACT_ATOMS: atom_id res chain seq x y z
N MET A 1 -2.06 -41.70 -58.80
CA MET A 1 -3.39 -41.33 -58.27
C MET A 1 -3.21 -40.88 -56.83
N ARG A 2 -3.59 -39.64 -56.54
CA ARG A 2 -3.50 -39.00 -55.23
C ARG A 2 -4.76 -39.34 -54.43
N SER A 3 -4.60 -39.73 -53.17
CA SER A 3 -5.71 -39.84 -52.22
C SER A 3 -5.30 -39.22 -50.88
N SER A 4 -5.76 -37.99 -50.66
CA SER A 4 -5.80 -37.32 -49.37
C SER A 4 -6.99 -37.82 -48.56
N ILE A 5 -6.81 -38.12 -47.28
CA ILE A 5 -7.86 -37.91 -46.26
C ILE A 5 -7.21 -37.39 -44.98
N LEU A 6 -7.53 -36.14 -44.67
CA LEU A 6 -7.37 -35.51 -43.36
C LEU A 6 -8.27 -36.20 -42.34
N SER A 7 -7.75 -36.50 -41.14
CA SER A 7 -8.61 -36.68 -39.96
C SER A 7 -8.19 -35.66 -38.90
N ARG A 8 -9.02 -34.62 -38.78
CA ARG A 8 -8.97 -33.60 -37.74
C ARG A 8 -9.75 -34.14 -36.54
N SER A 9 -9.07 -34.38 -35.42
CA SER A 9 -9.75 -34.54 -34.13
C SER A 9 -9.96 -33.17 -33.49
N VAL A 10 -11.22 -32.74 -33.52
CA VAL A 10 -11.75 -31.60 -32.77
C VAL A 10 -11.92 -32.05 -31.32
N VAL A 11 -11.13 -31.52 -30.41
CA VAL A 11 -11.41 -31.62 -28.98
C VAL A 11 -12.22 -30.39 -28.60
N ALA A 12 -13.53 -30.59 -28.48
CA ALA A 12 -14.43 -29.66 -27.83
C ALA A 12 -14.14 -29.64 -26.33
N LEU A 13 -13.66 -28.51 -25.81
CA LEU A 13 -13.73 -28.18 -24.39
C LEU A 13 -14.64 -26.97 -24.26
N ALA A 14 -15.92 -27.26 -24.09
CA ALA A 14 -16.91 -26.33 -23.58
C ALA A 14 -16.75 -26.26 -22.05
N THR A 15 -16.16 -25.17 -21.57
CA THR A 15 -16.50 -24.60 -20.26
C THR A 15 -16.66 -23.12 -20.46
N VAL A 16 -17.92 -22.72 -20.61
CA VAL A 16 -18.41 -21.36 -20.47
C VAL A 16 -18.19 -20.99 -19.00
N ALA A 17 -17.10 -20.30 -18.70
CA ALA A 17 -17.05 -19.46 -17.53
C ALA A 17 -17.44 -18.06 -18.01
N ILE A 18 -18.66 -17.66 -17.65
CA ILE A 18 -19.13 -16.29 -17.71
C ILE A 18 -18.18 -15.51 -16.79
N SER A 19 -17.07 -15.03 -17.33
CA SER A 19 -16.34 -13.94 -16.71
C SER A 19 -17.22 -12.73 -16.94
N SER A 20 -18.13 -12.49 -16.00
CA SER A 20 -18.68 -11.18 -15.76
C SER A 20 -17.49 -10.25 -15.71
N ALA A 21 -17.23 -9.55 -16.81
CA ALA A 21 -16.59 -8.27 -16.77
C ALA A 21 -17.58 -7.39 -16.00
N ALA A 22 -17.58 -7.54 -14.66
CA ALA A 22 -17.78 -6.38 -13.84
C ALA A 22 -16.84 -5.36 -14.47
N LEU A 23 -17.40 -4.25 -14.94
CA LEU A 23 -16.67 -2.99 -14.87
C LEU A 23 -16.26 -2.93 -13.41
N ALA A 24 -15.10 -3.51 -13.08
CA ALA A 24 -14.32 -3.07 -11.96
C ALA A 24 -14.12 -1.61 -12.34
N ALA A 25 -14.96 -0.74 -11.75
CA ALA A 25 -14.63 0.65 -11.60
C ALA A 25 -13.16 0.60 -11.23
N THR A 26 -12.29 1.00 -12.17
CA THR A 26 -10.86 1.10 -11.91
C THR A 26 -10.82 1.76 -10.57
N PRO A 27 -10.35 1.07 -9.50
CA PRO A 27 -10.43 1.64 -8.17
C PRO A 27 -9.84 3.01 -8.35
N ALA A 28 -10.66 4.03 -8.11
CA ALA A 28 -10.15 5.38 -8.15
C ALA A 28 -8.97 5.29 -7.20
N ASN A 29 -7.76 5.30 -7.76
CA ASN A 29 -6.58 5.59 -6.97
C ASN A 29 -6.91 7.01 -6.54
N ALA A 30 -7.62 7.14 -5.41
CA ALA A 30 -7.52 8.29 -4.55
C ALA A 30 -6.03 8.31 -4.27
N ALA A 31 -5.31 9.03 -5.14
CA ALA A 31 -3.90 9.23 -4.99
C ALA A 31 -3.82 9.81 -3.60
N SER A 32 -3.25 9.05 -2.67
CA SER A 32 -2.94 9.55 -1.36
C SER A 32 -2.19 10.84 -1.61
N ALA A 33 -2.78 12.00 -1.28
CA ALA A 33 -2.36 13.31 -1.75
C ALA A 33 -1.02 13.74 -1.10
N GLY A 34 0.02 12.91 -1.26
CA GLY A 34 1.24 12.92 -0.47
C GLY A 34 1.14 12.18 0.89
N VAL A 35 -0.05 11.76 1.34
CA VAL A 35 -0.20 11.08 2.64
C VAL A 35 0.31 9.64 2.59
N THR A 36 1.15 9.27 3.54
CA THR A 36 1.74 7.93 3.65
C THR A 36 1.05 7.12 4.75
N ARG A 37 1.10 5.78 4.61
CA ARG A 37 0.67 4.84 5.64
C ARG A 37 1.28 5.15 7.01
N ASP A 38 2.58 5.44 7.04
CA ASP A 38 3.30 5.70 8.30
C ASP A 38 2.84 7.01 8.96
N GLN A 39 2.45 8.03 8.20
CA GLN A 39 1.85 9.26 8.75
C GLN A 39 0.50 8.96 9.42
N VAL A 40 -0.39 8.22 8.75
CA VAL A 40 -1.70 7.85 9.32
C VAL A 40 -1.54 7.04 10.60
N LEU A 41 -0.66 6.04 10.60
CA LEU A 41 -0.39 5.22 11.79
C LEU A 41 0.29 6.02 12.91
N THR A 42 1.21 6.94 12.58
CA THR A 42 1.87 7.82 13.56
C THR A 42 0.87 8.79 14.19
N ALA A 43 -0.02 9.37 13.40
CA ALA A 43 -1.09 10.23 13.86
C ALA A 43 -2.06 9.45 14.77
N ALA A 44 -2.60 8.31 14.30
CA ALA A 44 -3.56 7.52 15.05
C ALA A 44 -2.99 7.01 16.39
N ASN A 45 -1.75 6.50 16.41
CA ASN A 45 -1.12 6.04 17.65
C ASN A 45 -0.77 7.20 18.59
N GLY A 46 -0.32 8.33 18.06
CA GLY A 46 -0.02 9.52 18.85
C GLY A 46 -1.26 10.09 19.53
N VAL A 47 -2.37 10.19 18.80
CA VAL A 47 -3.66 10.65 19.33
C VAL A 47 -4.17 9.69 20.39
N ARG A 48 -4.12 8.38 20.14
CA ARG A 48 -4.52 7.38 21.15
C ARG A 48 -3.70 7.48 22.43
N THR A 49 -2.39 7.72 22.30
CA THR A 49 -1.49 7.91 23.44
C THR A 49 -1.84 9.18 24.22
N ALA A 50 -2.11 10.28 23.52
CA ALA A 50 -2.51 11.54 24.15
C ALA A 50 -3.85 11.40 24.90
N GLN A 51 -4.85 10.76 24.27
CA GLN A 51 -6.14 10.46 24.89
C GLN A 51 -5.99 9.55 26.13
N ALA A 52 -5.18 8.50 26.06
CA ALA A 52 -4.96 7.58 27.17
C ALA A 52 -4.26 8.24 28.38
N ASN A 53 -3.45 9.27 28.14
CA ASN A 53 -2.75 10.01 29.19
C ASN A 53 -3.48 11.29 29.61
N GLU A 54 -4.66 11.58 29.04
CA GLU A 54 -5.38 12.84 29.21
C GLU A 54 -4.50 14.07 28.94
N THR A 55 -3.47 13.91 28.09
CA THR A 55 -2.58 15.00 27.73
C THR A 55 -3.12 15.70 26.51
N THR A 56 -3.07 17.02 26.56
CA THR A 56 -3.40 17.79 25.40
C THR A 56 -2.24 17.73 24.39
N SER A 57 -0.98 17.88 24.79
CA SER A 57 0.14 17.99 23.83
C SER A 57 0.47 16.71 23.04
N PHE A 58 0.62 16.85 21.72
CA PHE A 58 1.14 15.77 20.88
C PHE A 58 2.66 15.79 20.75
N SER A 59 3.24 14.62 20.49
CA SER A 59 4.66 14.56 20.10
C SER A 59 4.91 15.30 18.79
N PRO A 60 6.13 15.85 18.55
CA PRO A 60 6.47 16.51 17.28
C PRO A 60 6.29 15.62 16.04
N ALA A 61 6.37 14.29 16.18
CA ALA A 61 6.12 13.36 15.08
C ALA A 61 4.62 13.26 14.76
N THR A 62 3.78 13.16 15.78
CA THR A 62 2.32 13.11 15.67
C THR A 62 1.78 14.41 15.08
N ALA A 63 2.23 15.57 15.58
CA ALA A 63 1.83 16.88 15.07
C ALA A 63 2.17 17.05 13.58
N ARG A 64 3.40 16.67 13.18
CA ARG A 64 3.82 16.71 11.76
C ARG A 64 3.00 15.78 10.88
N ALA A 65 2.69 14.58 11.37
CA ALA A 65 1.87 13.62 10.64
C ALA A 65 0.43 14.12 10.45
N LEU A 66 -0.20 14.65 11.51
CA LEU A 66 -1.53 15.27 11.45
C LEU A 66 -1.56 16.44 10.48
N ARG A 67 -0.58 17.36 10.57
CA ARG A 67 -0.44 18.49 9.65
C ARG A 67 -0.36 18.03 8.20
N ALA A 68 0.46 17.03 7.90
CA ALA A 68 0.58 16.50 6.54
C ALA A 68 -0.73 15.89 6.03
N ILE A 69 -1.49 15.21 6.90
CA ILE A 69 -2.79 14.64 6.55
C ILE A 69 -3.81 15.75 6.27
N VAL A 70 -3.87 16.78 7.10
CA VAL A 70 -4.79 17.93 6.93
C VAL A 70 -4.46 18.72 5.68
N ILE A 71 -3.20 19.11 5.47
CA ILE A 71 -2.77 19.86 4.28
C ILE A 71 -3.17 19.12 3.00
N ALA A 72 -2.89 17.81 2.96
CA ALA A 72 -3.19 16.97 1.81
C ALA A 72 -4.68 16.71 1.61
N GLY A 73 -5.43 16.46 2.69
CA GLY A 73 -6.85 16.12 2.62
C GLY A 73 -7.75 17.32 2.41
N CYS A 74 -7.36 18.50 2.91
CA CYS A 74 -8.11 19.75 2.80
C CYS A 74 -7.65 20.63 1.63
N ASP A 75 -6.71 20.14 0.81
CA ASP A 75 -6.14 20.86 -0.33
C ASP A 75 -5.62 22.27 0.06
N VAL A 76 -4.91 22.34 1.18
CA VAL A 76 -4.27 23.59 1.63
C VAL A 76 -2.99 23.76 0.82
N SER A 77 -3.01 24.63 -0.19
CA SER A 77 -1.84 24.94 -1.02
C SER A 77 -0.68 25.41 -0.12
N SER A 78 0.49 24.79 -0.27
CA SER A 78 1.70 25.27 0.42
C SER A 78 2.22 26.59 -0.14
N ASP A 79 1.76 26.97 -1.34
CA ASP A 79 2.38 28.00 -2.16
C ASP A 79 1.49 29.26 -2.32
N ASP A 80 0.15 29.11 -2.23
CA ASP A 80 -0.80 30.23 -2.42
C ASP A 80 -1.32 30.84 -1.12
N ASP A 81 -1.16 30.15 0.01
CA ASP A 81 -1.66 30.60 1.30
C ASP A 81 -0.53 30.62 2.34
N GLU A 82 0.47 31.49 2.17
CA GLU A 82 1.51 31.79 3.20
C GLU A 82 0.90 32.15 4.58
N TYR A 83 -0.42 32.43 4.61
CA TYR A 83 -1.21 32.81 5.77
C TYR A 83 -2.37 31.85 6.09
N ALA A 84 -2.54 30.71 5.41
CA ALA A 84 -3.52 29.71 5.84
C ALA A 84 -3.01 29.07 7.14
N TYR A 85 -3.57 29.54 8.25
CA TYR A 85 -3.26 29.00 9.55
C TYR A 85 -4.26 27.88 9.87
N ILE A 86 -3.74 26.67 10.10
CA ILE A 86 -4.52 25.59 10.69
C ILE A 86 -4.59 25.91 12.19
N SER A 87 -5.77 26.33 12.68
CA SER A 87 -5.98 26.53 14.11
C SER A 87 -5.92 25.17 14.78
N TYR A 88 -4.80 24.88 15.44
CA TYR A 88 -4.64 23.61 16.12
C TYR A 88 -5.44 23.50 17.42
N ASN A 89 -5.88 24.63 17.96
CA ASN A 89 -6.70 24.69 19.17
C ASN A 89 -8.12 24.19 18.92
N ASP A 90 -8.55 24.16 17.64
CA ASP A 90 -9.90 23.77 17.21
C ASP A 90 -9.87 22.52 16.32
N ILE A 91 -8.90 21.61 16.53
CA ILE A 91 -8.87 20.34 15.80
C ILE A 91 -9.59 19.24 16.58
N GLY A 92 -10.79 18.89 16.13
CA GLY A 92 -11.47 17.67 16.57
C GLY A 92 -10.80 16.44 15.95
N ILE A 93 -10.25 15.54 16.76
CA ILE A 93 -9.62 14.30 16.27
C ILE A 93 -10.18 13.09 17.01
N GLN A 94 -10.60 12.09 16.24
CA GLN A 94 -10.95 10.78 16.77
C GLN A 94 -10.27 9.68 16.00
N VAL A 95 -9.87 8.63 16.72
CA VAL A 95 -9.16 7.48 16.16
C VAL A 95 -10.00 6.22 16.30
N THR A 96 -9.75 5.26 15.41
CA THR A 96 -10.29 3.92 15.58
C THR A 96 -9.60 3.22 16.76
N PRO A 97 -10.25 2.24 17.41
CA PRO A 97 -9.59 1.36 18.38
C PRO A 97 -8.33 0.69 17.80
N ALA A 98 -7.39 0.32 18.67
CA ALA A 98 -6.25 -0.51 18.28
C ALA A 98 -6.68 -1.98 18.19
N GLY A 99 -6.03 -2.76 17.32
CA GLY A 99 -6.17 -4.22 17.26
C GLY A 99 -6.62 -4.80 15.92
N ASP A 100 -7.14 -3.97 15.01
CA ASP A 100 -7.57 -4.40 13.67
C ASP A 100 -6.45 -4.34 12.61
N ASP A 101 -6.69 -4.99 11.46
CA ASP A 101 -5.81 -4.96 10.28
C ASP A 101 -5.81 -3.60 9.55
N ALA A 102 -6.71 -2.71 9.94
CA ALA A 102 -6.75 -1.31 9.53
C ALA A 102 -6.81 -0.41 10.77
N GLN A 103 -6.23 0.78 10.66
CA GLN A 103 -6.41 1.86 11.61
C GLN A 103 -6.79 3.12 10.86
N GLY A 104 -7.58 3.98 11.50
CA GLY A 104 -7.91 5.26 10.92
C GLY A 104 -8.11 6.34 11.95
N LEU A 105 -8.29 7.54 11.42
CA LEU A 105 -8.68 8.71 12.16
C LEU A 105 -9.64 9.56 11.33
N VAL A 106 -10.47 10.31 12.02
CA VAL A 106 -11.20 11.45 11.47
C VAL A 106 -10.61 12.71 12.11
N VAL A 107 -10.40 13.73 11.28
CA VAL A 107 -9.84 15.02 11.66
C VAL A 107 -10.75 16.09 11.12
N THR A 108 -11.23 16.96 12.00
CA THR A 108 -11.88 18.22 11.66
C THR A 108 -10.89 19.33 11.99
N ALA A 109 -10.52 20.12 11.00
CA ALA A 109 -9.58 21.23 11.16
C ALA A 109 -10.24 22.54 10.75
N GLN A 110 -10.05 23.59 11.56
CA GLN A 110 -10.41 24.94 11.18
C GLN A 110 -9.28 25.56 10.34
N ILE A 111 -9.63 25.97 9.13
CA ILE A 111 -8.73 26.65 8.19
C ILE A 111 -9.11 28.12 8.20
N GLN A 112 -8.22 28.95 8.75
CA GLN A 112 -8.37 30.39 8.73
C GLN A 112 -7.59 30.94 7.52
N ARG A 113 -8.30 31.56 6.58
CA ARG A 113 -7.69 32.30 5.47
C ARG A 113 -7.68 33.79 5.82
N PRO A 114 -6.62 34.55 5.53
CA PRO A 114 -6.67 36.00 5.71
C PRO A 114 -7.74 36.60 4.78
N PHE A 115 -8.31 37.75 5.15
CA PHE A 115 -9.11 38.50 4.20
C PHE A 115 -8.23 38.98 3.04
N THR A 116 -8.77 38.95 1.82
CA THR A 116 -8.15 39.57 0.63
C THR A 116 -7.85 41.07 0.84
N ASN A 117 -8.45 41.71 1.86
CA ASN A 117 -8.33 43.14 2.19
C ASN A 117 -7.54 43.43 3.49
N GLY A 118 -6.71 42.52 3.99
CA GLY A 118 -5.73 42.82 5.06
C GLY A 118 -6.26 42.91 6.49
N GLY A 119 -7.44 42.36 6.77
CA GLY A 119 -7.92 42.15 8.15
C GLY A 119 -7.27 40.93 8.81
N PRO A 120 -7.13 40.90 10.15
CA PRO A 120 -6.32 39.89 10.87
C PRO A 120 -6.89 38.47 10.87
N PHE A 121 -8.19 38.27 10.61
CA PHE A 121 -8.84 36.96 10.55
C PHE A 121 -9.92 36.98 9.47
N GLY A 122 -9.77 36.24 8.36
CA GLY A 122 -10.77 36.16 7.28
C GLY A 122 -11.84 35.09 7.51
N ASN A 123 -12.39 34.56 6.43
CA ASN A 123 -13.38 33.47 6.48
C ASN A 123 -12.75 32.21 7.09
N SER A 124 -13.33 31.71 8.17
CA SER A 124 -13.01 30.41 8.75
C SER A 124 -13.79 29.33 8.01
N GLN A 125 -13.11 28.28 7.58
CA GLN A 125 -13.75 27.09 7.00
C GLN A 125 -13.36 25.86 7.79
N TYR A 126 -14.34 25.04 8.16
CA TYR A 126 -14.07 23.74 8.75
C TYR A 126 -13.92 22.70 7.65
N CYS A 127 -12.80 21.99 7.67
CA CYS A 127 -12.54 20.86 6.80
C CYS A 127 -12.48 19.58 7.63
N THR A 128 -13.36 18.63 7.32
CA THR A 128 -13.34 17.30 7.91
C THR A 128 -12.86 16.27 6.91
N ILE A 129 -11.91 15.45 7.31
CA ILE A 129 -11.35 14.35 6.52
C ILE A 129 -11.23 13.09 7.37
N ALA A 130 -11.22 11.94 6.72
CA ALA A 130 -10.83 10.68 7.35
C ALA A 130 -9.68 10.05 6.58
N ALA A 131 -8.78 9.44 7.33
CA ALA A 131 -7.66 8.68 6.79
C ALA A 131 -7.68 7.28 7.38
N PHE A 132 -7.52 6.27 6.52
CA PHE A 132 -7.43 4.87 6.89
C PHE A 132 -6.17 4.26 6.29
N ALA A 133 -5.48 3.42 7.06
CA ALA A 133 -4.25 2.77 6.64
C ALA A 133 -4.19 1.33 7.12
N SER A 134 -3.58 0.46 6.31
CA SER A 134 -3.27 -0.91 6.71
C SER A 134 -2.21 -0.91 7.80
N THR A 135 -2.45 -1.64 8.90
CA THR A 135 -1.46 -1.77 9.98
C THR A 135 -0.23 -2.55 9.50
N ASN A 136 -0.39 -3.43 8.51
CA ASN A 136 0.68 -4.22 7.91
C ASN A 136 1.07 -3.68 6.52
N ALA A 137 2.36 -3.34 6.35
CA ALA A 137 2.89 -2.77 5.10
C ALA A 137 2.78 -3.72 3.88
N SER A 138 2.58 -5.02 4.12
CA SER A 138 2.41 -6.00 3.04
C SER A 138 0.96 -6.14 2.54
N TYR A 139 0.01 -5.51 3.23
CA TYR A 139 -1.42 -5.62 2.93
C TYR A 139 -1.93 -4.33 2.29
N LYS A 140 -2.86 -4.48 1.36
CA LYS A 140 -3.62 -3.39 0.76
C LYS A 140 -5.08 -3.48 1.18
N LEU A 141 -5.63 -2.38 1.63
CA LEU A 141 -7.05 -2.23 1.91
C LEU A 141 -7.86 -2.21 0.62
N SER A 142 -9.05 -2.77 0.70
CA SER A 142 -10.11 -2.74 -0.30
C SER A 142 -11.45 -2.71 0.42
N GLY A 143 -12.46 -2.01 -0.09
CA GLY A 143 -13.76 -1.93 0.57
C GLY A 143 -14.41 -0.56 0.45
N THR A 144 -15.03 -0.09 1.52
CA THR A 144 -15.75 1.19 1.55
C THR A 144 -15.46 1.94 2.85
N ALA A 145 -15.20 3.24 2.73
CA ALA A 145 -15.17 4.20 3.82
C ALA A 145 -16.46 5.02 3.81
N THR A 146 -17.01 5.30 4.97
CA THR A 146 -18.29 6.01 5.12
C THR A 146 -18.20 7.00 6.27
N PHE A 147 -18.62 8.23 5.98
CA PHE A 147 -18.87 9.28 6.96
C PHE A 147 -20.34 9.27 7.32
N THR A 148 -20.60 9.30 8.61
CA THR A 148 -21.97 9.39 9.13
C THR A 148 -22.04 10.49 10.16
N GLY A 149 -23.14 11.23 10.15
CA GLY A 149 -23.50 12.18 11.19
C GLY A 149 -24.92 11.91 11.67
N GLN A 150 -25.43 12.78 12.54
CA GLN A 150 -26.80 12.82 13.00
C GLN A 150 -27.40 14.15 12.57
N SER A 151 -28.55 14.09 11.87
CA SER A 151 -29.33 15.28 11.56
C SER A 151 -30.40 15.49 12.62
N PHE A 152 -30.52 16.70 13.15
CA PHE A 152 -31.64 17.13 13.97
C PHE A 152 -32.77 17.66 13.10
N THR A 153 -33.99 17.21 13.35
CA THR A 153 -35.19 17.90 12.90
C THR A 153 -35.61 18.89 13.99
N GLU A 154 -36.31 19.97 13.63
CA GLU A 154 -36.84 20.98 14.57
C GLU A 154 -37.59 20.27 15.73
N GLY A 155 -36.95 20.12 16.88
CA GLY A 155 -37.48 19.30 17.99
C GLY A 155 -36.49 19.00 19.11
N GLY A 156 -35.17 19.03 18.84
CA GLY A 156 -34.11 18.91 19.84
C GLY A 156 -33.14 17.75 19.61
N PRO A 157 -32.08 17.64 20.42
CA PRO A 157 -30.96 16.72 20.17
C PRO A 157 -31.25 15.23 20.40
N GLU A 158 -32.42 14.86 20.95
CA GLU A 158 -32.71 13.49 21.38
C GLU A 158 -33.23 12.57 20.25
N ASP A 159 -33.68 13.13 19.12
CA ASP A 159 -34.28 12.38 17.97
C ASP A 159 -33.41 12.39 16.69
N GLY A 160 -32.09 12.59 16.84
CA GLY A 160 -31.17 12.70 15.70
C GLY A 160 -31.17 11.46 14.79
N THR A 161 -31.59 11.60 13.54
CA THR A 161 -31.54 10.51 12.55
C THR A 161 -30.12 10.37 12.02
N LYS A 162 -29.56 9.15 12.06
CA LYS A 162 -28.24 8.88 11.48
C LYS A 162 -28.29 8.99 9.96
N ILE A 163 -27.48 9.87 9.39
CA ILE A 163 -27.38 10.07 7.95
C ILE A 163 -25.98 9.73 7.45
N THR A 164 -25.89 9.29 6.20
CA THR A 164 -24.61 9.11 5.50
C THR A 164 -24.24 10.43 4.85
N LEU A 165 -23.14 11.04 5.30
CA LEU A 165 -22.65 12.31 4.78
C LEU A 165 -21.85 12.10 3.48
N GLN A 166 -21.03 11.04 3.46
CA GLN A 166 -20.17 10.72 2.33
C GLN A 166 -19.81 9.23 2.35
N SER A 167 -19.63 8.64 1.17
CA SER A 167 -19.11 7.29 1.02
C SER A 167 -18.10 7.25 -0.13
N ALA A 168 -17.03 6.49 0.06
CA ALA A 168 -15.94 6.38 -0.91
C ALA A 168 -15.35 4.97 -0.93
N PRO A 169 -14.92 4.45 -2.10
CA PRO A 169 -14.23 3.18 -2.17
C PRO A 169 -12.85 3.25 -1.52
N LEU A 170 -12.51 2.24 -0.73
CA LEU A 170 -11.16 2.04 -0.20
C LEU A 170 -10.34 1.24 -1.19
N SER A 171 -9.13 1.71 -1.50
CA SER A 171 -8.16 0.98 -2.31
C SER A 171 -6.76 1.45 -2.00
N GLY A 172 -5.84 0.51 -1.73
CA GLY A 172 -4.43 0.80 -1.49
C GLY A 172 -3.99 0.58 -0.05
N ASP A 173 -2.77 0.95 0.28
CA ASP A 173 -2.20 0.84 1.64
C ASP A 173 -2.66 1.98 2.56
N VAL A 174 -3.05 3.12 1.99
CA VAL A 174 -3.60 4.28 2.67
C VAL A 174 -4.74 4.87 1.83
N PHE A 175 -5.75 5.39 2.50
CA PHE A 175 -6.86 6.12 1.93
C PHE A 175 -7.03 7.43 2.71
N VAL A 176 -7.33 8.51 1.99
CA VAL A 176 -7.74 9.79 2.56
C VAL A 176 -9.00 10.20 1.81
N SER A 177 -10.05 10.58 2.54
CA SER A 177 -11.29 11.04 1.93
C SER A 177 -11.09 12.39 1.25
N ALA A 178 -12.00 12.73 0.32
CA ALA A 178 -12.19 14.12 -0.05
C ALA A 178 -12.67 14.93 1.19
N PRO A 179 -12.36 16.24 1.25
CA PRO A 179 -12.77 17.06 2.37
C PRO A 179 -14.29 17.24 2.38
N PHE A 180 -14.83 17.24 3.59
CA PHE A 180 -16.21 17.54 3.90
C PHE A 180 -16.27 18.90 4.61
N ASN A 181 -16.92 19.88 3.99
CA ASN A 181 -17.06 21.23 4.52
C ASN A 181 -18.50 21.45 5.02
N TYR A 182 -18.64 22.02 6.22
CA TYR A 182 -19.94 22.26 6.85
C TYR A 182 -20.73 23.44 6.26
N ASP A 183 -20.09 24.31 5.45
CA ASP A 183 -20.71 25.50 4.83
C ASP A 183 -21.78 25.19 3.75
N ASN A 184 -22.26 23.94 3.66
CA ASN A 184 -23.31 23.54 2.73
C ASN A 184 -24.68 23.68 3.44
N PRO A 185 -25.66 24.43 2.89
CA PRO A 185 -26.96 24.68 3.53
C PRO A 185 -27.80 23.43 3.84
N VAL A 186 -27.43 22.26 3.31
CA VAL A 186 -28.03 20.96 3.68
C VAL A 186 -27.58 20.49 5.08
N LEU A 187 -26.51 21.07 5.62
CA LEU A 187 -25.82 20.65 6.85
C LEU A 187 -26.09 21.52 8.08
N ASP A 188 -26.90 22.58 7.98
CA ASP A 188 -27.38 23.36 9.14
C ASP A 188 -28.12 22.50 10.18
N THR A 189 -28.46 21.26 9.81
CA THR A 189 -29.12 20.28 10.67
C THR A 189 -28.18 19.21 11.23
N VAL A 190 -26.91 19.15 10.82
CA VAL A 190 -25.99 18.09 11.24
C VAL A 190 -25.23 18.51 12.48
N ASP A 191 -25.30 17.67 13.50
CA ASP A 191 -24.48 17.83 14.69
C ASP A 191 -23.01 17.58 14.35
N GLU A 192 -22.16 18.60 14.42
CA GLU A 192 -20.72 18.47 14.22
C GLU A 192 -20.11 17.45 15.19
N ASP A 193 -20.69 17.36 16.40
CA ASP A 193 -20.25 16.42 17.45
C ASP A 193 -20.58 14.97 17.14
N SER A 194 -21.47 14.72 16.19
CA SER A 194 -21.92 13.37 15.83
C SER A 194 -21.11 12.72 14.71
N VAL A 195 -20.20 13.46 14.08
CA VAL A 195 -19.50 12.97 12.89
C VAL A 195 -18.57 11.82 13.23
N ARG A 196 -18.74 10.72 12.50
CA ARG A 196 -17.97 9.47 12.64
C ARG A 196 -17.50 9.03 11.27
N ALA A 197 -16.28 8.51 11.22
CA ALA A 197 -15.76 7.80 10.06
C ALA A 197 -15.74 6.30 10.35
N SER A 198 -16.15 5.51 9.37
CA SER A 198 -16.08 4.05 9.40
C SER A 198 -15.49 3.52 8.11
N ALA A 199 -14.86 2.36 8.19
CA ALA A 199 -14.25 1.68 7.05
C ALA A 199 -14.39 0.18 7.23
N ALA A 200 -14.90 -0.50 6.20
CA ALA A 200 -15.06 -1.95 6.20
C ALA A 200 -14.66 -2.56 4.86
N GLY A 201 -14.10 -3.76 4.90
CA GLY A 201 -13.68 -4.48 3.71
C GLY A 201 -12.61 -5.53 3.99
N ASN A 202 -11.63 -5.65 3.11
CA ASN A 202 -10.55 -6.63 3.21
C ASN A 202 -9.17 -5.98 3.10
N ALA A 203 -8.27 -6.36 4.00
CA ALA A 203 -6.83 -6.21 3.86
C ALA A 203 -6.29 -7.42 3.07
N THR A 204 -5.66 -7.20 1.92
CA THR A 204 -5.18 -8.27 1.04
C THR A 204 -3.68 -8.19 0.81
N LYS A 205 -2.98 -9.31 0.99
CA LYS A 205 -1.57 -9.49 0.65
C LYS A 205 -1.42 -10.51 -0.48
N THR A 206 -0.93 -10.08 -1.63
CA THR A 206 -0.67 -10.98 -2.76
C THR A 206 0.82 -11.34 -2.80
N THR A 207 1.14 -12.61 -2.57
CA THR A 207 2.52 -13.13 -2.62
C THR A 207 2.74 -13.96 -3.88
N LYS A 208 3.81 -13.68 -4.62
CA LYS A 208 4.21 -14.49 -5.78
C LYS A 208 5.00 -15.72 -5.32
N VAL A 209 4.37 -16.89 -5.36
CA VAL A 209 4.99 -18.16 -5.01
C VAL A 209 5.50 -18.84 -6.27
N THR A 210 6.76 -19.29 -6.27
CA THR A 210 7.33 -20.07 -7.37
C THR A 210 7.56 -21.50 -6.93
N THR A 211 6.79 -22.42 -7.49
CA THR A 211 6.99 -23.86 -7.29
C THR A 211 7.85 -24.41 -8.42
N SER A 212 8.66 -25.43 -8.10
CA SER A 212 9.50 -26.10 -9.10
C SER A 212 9.17 -27.58 -9.12
N ARG A 213 8.93 -28.12 -10.31
CA ARG A 213 8.67 -29.55 -10.51
C ARG A 213 9.66 -30.12 -11.52
N LYS A 214 10.21 -31.29 -11.20
CA LYS A 214 10.96 -32.09 -12.18
C LYS A 214 9.96 -32.77 -13.10
N VAL A 215 10.05 -32.49 -14.38
CA VAL A 215 9.24 -33.13 -15.42
C VAL A 215 10.18 -33.99 -16.26
N LYS A 216 9.75 -35.21 -16.57
CA LYS A 216 10.50 -36.14 -17.42
C LYS A 216 10.80 -35.48 -18.77
N ASP A 217 12.06 -35.48 -19.15
CA ASP A 217 12.57 -34.91 -20.41
C ASP A 217 13.66 -35.85 -20.92
N LYS A 218 13.25 -36.80 -21.77
CA LYS A 218 14.17 -37.81 -22.29
C LYS A 218 15.15 -37.15 -23.26
N LYS A 219 16.37 -36.90 -22.78
CA LYS A 219 17.47 -36.43 -23.63
C LYS A 219 17.93 -37.51 -24.59
N THR A 220 17.94 -37.16 -25.87
CA THR A 220 18.49 -37.96 -26.97
C THR A 220 20.01 -38.10 -26.87
N THR A 221 20.58 -39.06 -27.60
CA THR A 221 22.03 -39.28 -27.65
C THR A 221 22.76 -38.07 -28.25
N SER A 222 22.19 -37.42 -29.27
CA SER A 222 22.75 -36.21 -29.89
C SER A 222 22.80 -35.04 -28.90
N GLU A 223 21.76 -34.83 -28.11
CA GLU A 223 21.72 -33.80 -27.06
C GLU A 223 22.77 -34.06 -25.97
N LYS A 224 22.92 -35.31 -25.51
CA LYS A 224 23.94 -35.68 -24.53
C LYS A 224 25.35 -35.42 -25.07
N LYS A 225 25.61 -35.77 -26.33
CA LYS A 225 26.88 -35.49 -27.01
C LYS A 225 27.13 -33.98 -27.11
N ALA A 226 26.13 -33.19 -27.50
CA ALA A 226 26.23 -31.73 -27.55
C ALA A 226 26.49 -31.11 -26.15
N ALA A 227 25.84 -31.63 -25.10
CA ALA A 227 26.09 -31.20 -23.72
C ALA A 227 27.54 -31.49 -23.29
N LYS A 228 28.09 -32.66 -23.65
CA LYS A 228 29.50 -33.00 -23.42
C LYS A 228 30.45 -32.07 -24.17
N THR A 229 30.22 -31.82 -25.45
CA THR A 229 31.04 -30.87 -26.24
C THR A 229 31.04 -29.48 -25.61
N LYS A 230 29.88 -28.98 -25.16
CA LYS A 230 29.77 -27.70 -24.43
C LYS A 230 30.53 -27.73 -23.10
N TYR A 231 30.48 -28.83 -22.35
CA TYR A 231 31.23 -29.01 -21.11
C TYR A 231 32.74 -28.94 -21.37
N ASP A 232 33.25 -29.70 -22.33
CA ASP A 232 34.67 -29.75 -22.67
C ASP A 232 35.18 -28.36 -23.12
N LYS A 233 34.39 -27.63 -23.93
CA LYS A 233 34.69 -26.23 -24.31
C LYS A 233 34.77 -25.31 -23.09
N ARG A 234 33.83 -25.42 -22.13
CA ARG A 234 33.84 -24.62 -20.89
C ARG A 234 35.04 -24.93 -20.00
N ILE A 235 35.43 -26.20 -19.88
CA ILE A 235 36.61 -26.60 -19.11
C ILE A 235 37.90 -26.07 -19.75
N LYS A 236 38.05 -26.18 -21.08
CA LYS A 236 39.19 -25.61 -21.81
C LYS A 236 39.28 -24.09 -21.59
N ALA A 237 38.17 -23.37 -21.70
CA ALA A 237 38.11 -21.93 -21.44
C ALA A 237 38.46 -21.59 -19.98
N ALA A 238 37.95 -22.36 -19.00
CA ALA A 238 38.27 -22.18 -17.59
C ALA A 238 39.77 -22.38 -17.32
N LYS A 239 40.39 -23.43 -17.89
CA LYS A 239 41.84 -23.68 -17.80
C LYS A 239 42.67 -22.54 -18.40
N LYS A 240 42.31 -22.08 -19.61
CA LYS A 240 42.97 -20.93 -20.26
C LYS A 240 42.86 -19.66 -19.42
N SER A 241 41.69 -19.39 -18.82
CA SER A 241 41.51 -18.24 -17.93
C SER A 241 42.30 -18.36 -16.62
N TYR A 242 42.46 -19.58 -16.10
CA TYR A 242 43.24 -19.85 -14.90
C TYR A 242 44.74 -19.66 -15.14
N ALA A 243 45.28 -20.18 -16.25
CA ALA A 243 46.67 -19.96 -16.64
C ALA A 243 47.00 -18.47 -16.75
N LYS A 244 46.21 -17.71 -17.54
CA LYS A 244 46.36 -16.26 -17.65
C LYS A 244 46.28 -15.53 -16.30
N ALA A 245 45.44 -16.00 -15.37
CA ALA A 245 45.31 -15.42 -14.04
C ALA A 245 46.50 -15.77 -13.13
N LEU A 246 47.11 -16.95 -13.30
CA LEU A 246 48.35 -17.33 -12.61
C LEU A 246 49.54 -16.50 -13.12
N ASP A 247 49.65 -16.32 -14.44
CA ASP A 247 50.72 -15.50 -15.05
C ASP A 247 50.64 -14.06 -14.52
N LYS A 248 49.44 -13.47 -14.50
CA LYS A 248 49.19 -12.13 -13.92
C LYS A 248 49.38 -12.07 -12.40
N ALA A 249 49.27 -13.19 -11.70
CA ALA A 249 49.45 -13.22 -10.24
C ALA A 249 50.93 -13.18 -9.83
N GLY A 250 51.86 -13.58 -10.72
CA GLY A 250 53.31 -13.58 -10.45
C GLY A 250 53.66 -14.35 -9.19
N SER A 251 54.33 -13.70 -8.23
CA SER A 251 54.73 -14.28 -6.94
C SER A 251 53.67 -14.16 -5.83
N SER A 252 52.59 -13.44 -6.07
CA SER A 252 51.60 -13.10 -5.03
C SER A 252 50.76 -14.33 -4.63
N LYS A 253 50.94 -14.79 -3.38
CA LYS A 253 50.18 -15.91 -2.80
C LYS A 253 48.67 -15.65 -2.80
N SER A 254 48.25 -14.44 -2.44
CA SER A 254 46.83 -14.05 -2.39
C SER A 254 46.18 -14.07 -3.77
N LYS A 255 46.84 -13.52 -4.80
CA LYS A 255 46.33 -13.53 -6.18
C LYS A 255 46.26 -14.96 -6.76
N LYS A 256 47.23 -15.83 -6.47
CA LYS A 256 47.17 -17.26 -6.84
C LYS A 256 46.00 -17.98 -6.18
N ALA A 257 45.76 -17.73 -4.89
CA ALA A 257 44.63 -18.31 -4.17
C ALA A 257 43.28 -17.86 -4.77
N ALA A 258 43.14 -16.58 -5.11
CA ALA A 258 41.95 -16.03 -5.78
C ALA A 258 41.73 -16.68 -7.16
N ALA A 259 42.78 -16.82 -7.98
CA ALA A 259 42.71 -17.50 -9.27
C ALA A 259 42.24 -18.96 -9.13
N LYS A 260 42.76 -19.69 -8.13
CA LYS A 260 42.36 -21.08 -7.83
C LYS A 260 40.89 -21.17 -7.40
N LYS A 261 40.41 -20.25 -6.56
CA LYS A 261 39.00 -20.17 -6.13
C LYS A 261 38.08 -19.92 -7.34
N ALA A 262 38.42 -18.96 -8.19
CA ALA A 262 37.66 -18.66 -9.40
C ALA A 262 37.62 -19.85 -10.37
N TYR A 263 38.74 -20.55 -10.58
CA TYR A 263 38.79 -21.76 -11.41
C TYR A 263 37.90 -22.87 -10.86
N LYS A 264 37.96 -23.15 -9.55
CA LYS A 264 37.09 -24.13 -8.88
C LYS A 264 35.61 -23.80 -9.10
N ALA A 265 35.20 -22.53 -8.92
CA ALA A 265 33.84 -22.09 -9.15
C ALA A 265 33.38 -22.28 -10.61
N LYS A 266 34.22 -21.92 -11.59
CA LYS A 266 33.92 -22.15 -13.02
C LYS A 266 33.77 -23.64 -13.35
N ARG A 267 34.65 -24.49 -12.81
CA ARG A 267 34.58 -25.95 -12.99
C ARG A 267 33.30 -26.53 -12.37
N ALA A 268 32.93 -26.10 -11.16
CA ALA A 268 31.70 -26.52 -10.50
C ALA A 268 30.45 -26.11 -11.31
N SER A 269 30.39 -24.87 -11.79
CA SER A 269 29.32 -24.37 -12.66
C SER A 269 29.22 -25.16 -13.97
N ALA A 270 30.35 -25.45 -14.62
CA ALA A 270 30.39 -26.26 -15.84
C ALA A 270 29.86 -27.68 -15.58
N LYS A 271 30.28 -28.32 -14.48
CA LYS A 271 29.81 -29.66 -14.08
C LYS A 271 28.32 -29.67 -13.77
N ALA A 272 27.81 -28.66 -13.06
CA ALA A 272 26.38 -28.52 -12.77
C ALA A 272 25.54 -28.37 -14.05
N LYS A 273 25.97 -27.51 -14.98
CA LYS A 273 25.31 -27.33 -16.28
C LYS A 273 25.37 -28.59 -17.14
N PHE A 274 26.48 -29.34 -17.10
CA PHE A 274 26.58 -30.63 -17.78
C PHE A 274 25.62 -31.65 -17.21
N LYS A 275 25.63 -31.84 -15.87
CA LYS A 275 24.69 -32.73 -15.18
C LYS A 275 23.24 -32.41 -15.52
N TYR A 276 22.87 -31.13 -15.54
CA TYR A 276 21.54 -30.68 -15.95
C TYR A 276 21.27 -30.96 -17.43
N GLY A 277 22.24 -30.70 -18.33
CA GLY A 277 22.07 -30.92 -19.76
C GLY A 277 21.95 -32.38 -20.19
N ILE A 278 22.44 -33.33 -19.38
CA ILE A 278 22.27 -34.78 -19.60
C ILE A 278 21.17 -35.40 -18.73
N ALA A 279 20.56 -34.62 -17.83
CA ALA A 279 19.52 -35.11 -16.95
C ALA A 279 18.31 -35.54 -17.78
N GLY A 280 17.70 -36.68 -17.41
CA GLY A 280 16.43 -37.14 -18.01
C GLY A 280 15.20 -36.35 -17.54
N TYR A 281 15.41 -35.14 -17.03
CA TYR A 281 14.35 -34.27 -16.54
C TYR A 281 14.69 -32.80 -16.82
N LYS A 282 13.64 -32.00 -16.99
CA LYS A 282 13.70 -30.53 -16.96
C LYS A 282 13.03 -30.02 -15.69
N ILE A 283 13.55 -28.94 -15.12
CA ILE A 283 12.90 -28.26 -14.00
C ILE A 283 11.96 -27.23 -14.59
N VAL A 284 10.66 -27.45 -14.46
CA VAL A 284 9.63 -26.47 -14.83
C VAL A 284 9.33 -25.64 -13.59
N LYS A 285 9.42 -24.32 -13.73
CA LYS A 285 9.00 -23.38 -12.69
C LYS A 285 7.60 -22.89 -13.03
N LYS A 286 6.68 -22.98 -12.08
CA LYS A 286 5.36 -22.38 -12.18
C LYS A 286 5.28 -21.29 -11.11
N SER A 287 5.00 -20.07 -11.54
CA SER A 287 4.69 -18.98 -10.62
C SER A 287 3.17 -18.85 -10.51
N SER A 288 2.68 -18.70 -9.30
CA SER A 288 1.29 -18.40 -8.99
C SER A 288 1.24 -17.29 -7.94
N ASN A 289 0.18 -16.50 -7.98
CA ASN A 289 -0.11 -15.55 -6.92
C ASN A 289 -0.95 -16.28 -5.87
N VAL A 290 -0.58 -16.15 -4.60
CA VAL A 290 -1.36 -16.59 -3.46
C VAL A 290 -1.76 -15.34 -2.71
N SER A 291 -3.06 -15.14 -2.52
CA SER A 291 -3.60 -14.01 -1.79
C SER A 291 -3.98 -14.46 -0.38
N ASP A 292 -3.52 -13.71 0.60
CA ASP A 292 -4.03 -13.74 1.96
C ASP A 292 -5.00 -12.58 2.13
N VAL A 293 -6.19 -12.85 2.64
CA VAL A 293 -7.32 -11.91 2.70
C VAL A 293 -7.86 -11.90 4.12
N GLN A 294 -7.79 -10.74 4.78
CA GLN A 294 -8.26 -10.55 6.14
C GLN A 294 -9.39 -9.50 6.14
N PRO A 295 -10.61 -9.85 6.60
CA PRO A 295 -11.68 -8.86 6.71
C PRO A 295 -11.38 -7.88 7.85
N PHE A 296 -11.79 -6.62 7.69
CA PHE A 296 -11.70 -5.61 8.74
C PHE A 296 -12.98 -4.76 8.78
N SER A 297 -13.27 -4.19 9.95
CA SER A 297 -14.35 -3.22 10.15
C SER A 297 -13.98 -2.28 11.29
N VAL A 298 -13.68 -1.03 10.99
CA VAL A 298 -13.25 -0.03 11.96
C VAL A 298 -14.21 1.16 11.96
N THR A 299 -14.45 1.74 13.13
CA THR A 299 -15.29 2.93 13.32
C THR A 299 -14.65 3.85 14.36
N THR A 300 -14.64 5.16 14.11
CA THR A 300 -14.19 6.16 15.09
C THR A 300 -15.28 6.49 16.10
N ALA A 301 -14.88 7.00 17.26
CA ALA A 301 -15.80 7.73 18.14
C ALA A 301 -16.33 9.01 17.43
N PRO A 302 -17.42 9.63 17.93
CA PRO A 302 -17.86 10.94 17.46
C PRO A 302 -16.81 12.01 17.74
N VAL A 303 -16.65 12.95 16.81
CA VAL A 303 -15.72 14.08 16.97
C VAL A 303 -16.34 15.13 17.89
N PHE A 304 -16.10 15.06 19.20
CA PHE A 304 -16.53 16.13 20.11
C PHE A 304 -15.73 17.42 19.89
N SER A 305 -16.42 18.51 19.52
CA SER A 305 -15.92 19.89 19.44
C SER A 305 -15.81 20.54 20.82
N ASN A 306 -15.27 19.82 21.81
CA ASN A 306 -15.10 20.39 23.14
C ASN A 306 -13.87 21.31 23.15
N SER A 307 -14.08 22.59 22.81
CA SER A 307 -13.08 23.66 22.72
C SER A 307 -12.30 23.93 24.01
N SER A 308 -12.65 23.28 25.12
CA SER A 308 -12.02 23.51 26.43
C SER A 308 -10.92 22.51 26.83
N ASN A 309 -10.65 21.45 26.05
CA ASN A 309 -9.71 20.38 26.46
C ASN A 309 -8.64 19.99 25.42
N LEU A 310 -8.41 20.80 24.38
CA LEU A 310 -7.41 20.49 23.36
C LEU A 310 -6.08 21.26 23.53
N PRO A 311 -4.96 20.72 23.02
CA PRO A 311 -3.63 21.30 23.18
C PRO A 311 -3.44 22.65 22.53
N ASN A 312 -2.74 23.53 23.25
CA ASN A 312 -1.92 24.55 22.61
C ASN A 312 -0.74 23.88 21.89
N PHE A 313 -0.66 24.07 20.57
CA PHE A 313 0.52 23.69 19.81
C PHE A 313 1.56 24.82 19.88
N PRO A 314 2.84 24.50 20.14
CA PRO A 314 3.88 25.50 20.04
C PRO A 314 4.05 25.89 18.57
N LEU A 315 3.80 27.16 18.25
CA LEU A 315 4.20 27.79 17.00
C LEU A 315 5.73 27.75 16.93
N SER A 316 6.28 27.00 15.97
CA SER A 316 7.71 26.99 15.66
C SER A 316 7.96 27.67 14.34
#